data_AF-A0A2D6LUM5-F1
#
_entry.id   AF-A0A2D6LUM5-F1
#
_cell.length_a   1.000
_cell.length_b   1.000
_cell.length_c   1.000
_cell.angle_alpha   90.00
_cell.angle_beta   90.00
_cell.angle_gamma   90.00
#
_symmetry.space_group_name_H-M   'P 1'
#
loop_
_entity.id
_entity.type
_entity.pdbx_description
1 polymer ?
#
loop_
_entity_poly.entity_id
_entity_poly.type
_entity_poly.pdbx_seq_one_letter_code
_entity_poly.pdbx_strand_id
1 'polypeptide(L)'
;MIYLILTILIILIIILLVMIKNLSLKYSELKHKHKSTSVKHGKSFEQLFPFMKNYKYNHRNFRFIGDPIDGLSFEEDRIVFLEFKTGKSKLSQKQKKIKELIEKKKIEWKEVKDN
;
A
#
# COMPACT_ATOMS: atom_id res chain seq x y z
N MET A 1 44.41 -17.65 30.54
CA MET A 1 44.03 -16.34 29.97
C MET A 1 43.54 -16.45 28.53
N ILE A 2 44.31 -17.03 27.60
CA ILE A 2 43.91 -17.14 26.19
C ILE A 2 42.63 -17.97 25.96
N TYR A 3 42.50 -19.11 26.65
CA TYR A 3 41.31 -19.96 26.55
C TYR A 3 40.05 -19.27 27.10
N LEU A 4 40.19 -18.46 28.15
CA LEU A 4 39.06 -17.68 28.70
C LEU A 4 38.56 -16.65 27.67
N ILE A 5 39.48 -15.97 26.99
CA ILE A 5 39.15 -15.01 25.93
C ILE A 5 38.44 -15.71 24.76
N LEU A 6 38.94 -16.88 24.32
CA LEU A 6 38.32 -17.70 23.29
C LEU A 6 36.89 -18.12 23.66
N THR A 7 36.67 -18.57 24.90
CA THR A 7 35.33 -18.96 25.35
C THR A 7 34.34 -17.79 25.36
N ILE A 8 34.78 -16.61 25.79
CA ILE A 8 33.94 -15.39 25.79
C ILE A 8 33.61 -14.97 24.35
N LEU A 9 34.57 -15.05 23.44
CA LEU A 9 34.38 -14.72 22.02
C LEU A 9 33.34 -15.65 21.36
N ILE A 10 33.41 -16.96 21.64
CA ILE A 10 32.45 -17.93 21.11
C ILE A 10 31.04 -17.64 21.61
N ILE A 11 30.88 -17.35 22.90
CA ILE A 11 29.58 -16.99 23.50
C ILE A 11 29.03 -15.72 22.84
N LEU A 12 29.87 -14.70 22.65
CA LEU A 12 29.46 -13.46 21.99
C LEU A 12 28.99 -13.69 20.56
N ILE A 13 29.71 -14.53 19.80
CA ILE A 13 29.32 -14.90 18.42
C ILE A 13 27.96 -15.61 18.43
N ILE A 14 27.72 -16.55 19.36
CA ILE A 14 26.44 -17.25 19.47
C ILE A 14 25.31 -16.26 19.75
N ILE A 15 25.50 -15.30 20.67
CA ILE A 15 24.51 -14.26 20.98
C ILE A 15 24.21 -13.42 19.73
N LEU A 16 25.23 -12.99 18.99
CA LEU A 16 25.06 -12.22 17.76
C LEU A 16 24.28 -13.01 16.69
N LEU A 17 24.58 -14.29 16.51
CA LEU A 17 23.87 -15.16 15.57
C LEU A 17 22.39 -15.32 15.94
N VAL A 18 22.08 -15.47 17.23
CA VAL A 18 20.70 -15.54 17.74
C VAL A 18 19.97 -14.21 17.50
N MET A 19 20.60 -13.07 17.77
CA MET A 19 20.02 -11.75 17.51
C MET A 19 19.70 -11.53 16.03
N ILE A 20 20.62 -11.91 15.13
CA ILE A 20 20.43 -11.78 13.68
C ILE A 20 19.24 -12.64 13.21
N LYS A 21 19.11 -13.88 13.70
CA LYS A 21 17.99 -14.75 13.35
C LYS A 21 16.65 -14.17 13.80
N ASN A 22 16.59 -13.68 15.05
CA ASN A 22 15.37 -13.05 15.58
C ASN A 22 14.99 -11.79 14.81
N LEU A 23 15.97 -10.99 14.39
CA LEU A 23 15.74 -9.79 13.58
C LEU A 23 15.21 -10.15 12.18
N SER A 24 15.77 -11.18 11.56
CA SER A 24 15.33 -11.68 10.25
C SER A 24 13.88 -12.19 10.29
N LEU A 25 13.52 -12.94 11.34
CA LEU A 25 12.15 -13.41 11.54
C LEU A 25 11.18 -12.24 11.72
N LYS A 26 11.52 -11.28 12.58
CA LYS A 26 10.70 -10.08 12.80
C LYS A 26 10.57 -9.24 11.53
N TYR A 27 11.62 -9.15 10.73
CA TYR A 27 11.60 -8.48 9.42
C TYR A 27 10.67 -9.19 8.44
N SER A 28 10.71 -10.52 8.38
CA SER A 28 9.81 -11.33 7.54
C SER A 28 8.36 -11.16 7.96
N GLU A 29 8.06 -11.26 9.25
CA GLU A 29 6.71 -11.02 9.79
C GLU A 29 6.19 -9.62 9.47
N LEU A 30 7.01 -8.58 9.63
CA LEU A 30 6.65 -7.21 9.26
C LEU A 30 6.38 -7.12 7.74
N LYS A 31 7.22 -7.73 6.91
CA LYS A 31 7.03 -7.79 5.45
C LYS A 31 5.72 -8.49 5.07
N HIS A 32 5.36 -9.57 5.75
CA HIS A 32 4.08 -10.27 5.56
C HIS A 32 2.89 -9.44 6.06
N LYS A 33 3.02 -8.73 7.19
CA LYS A 33 1.99 -7.84 7.75
C LYS A 33 1.73 -6.60 6.88
N HIS A 34 2.70 -6.20 6.07
CA HIS A 34 2.56 -5.21 5.00
C HIS A 34 1.77 -5.73 3.79
N LYS A 35 1.53 -7.04 3.63
CA LYS A 35 0.75 -7.58 2.51
C LYS A 35 -0.77 -7.41 2.69
N SER A 36 -1.24 -7.09 3.91
CA SER A 36 -2.64 -6.72 4.20
C SER A 36 -2.90 -5.21 4.09
N THR A 37 -2.02 -4.46 3.43
CA THR A 37 -2.12 -3.00 3.31
C THR A 37 -3.42 -2.57 2.66
N SER A 38 -3.89 -3.20 1.58
CA SER A 38 -5.11 -2.76 0.90
C SER A 38 -6.36 -2.77 1.79
N VAL A 39 -6.50 -3.78 2.67
CA VAL A 39 -7.62 -3.85 3.63
C VAL A 39 -7.48 -2.79 4.72
N LYS A 40 -6.26 -2.58 5.23
CA LYS A 40 -5.99 -1.54 6.22
C LYS A 40 -6.22 -0.14 5.66
N HIS A 41 -5.75 0.12 4.43
CA HIS A 41 -5.93 1.39 3.76
C HIS A 41 -7.40 1.64 3.40
N GLY A 42 -8.14 0.62 2.97
CA GLY A 42 -9.60 0.72 2.77
C GLY A 42 -10.33 1.16 4.03
N LYS A 43 -10.04 0.54 5.18
CA LYS A 43 -10.60 0.94 6.49
C LYS A 43 -10.18 2.35 6.91
N SER A 44 -8.93 2.73 6.65
CA SER A 44 -8.48 4.10 6.91
C SER A 44 -9.20 5.11 6.01
N PHE A 45 -9.41 4.80 4.73
CA PHE A 45 -10.14 5.66 3.80
C PHE A 45 -11.61 5.84 4.18
N GLU A 46 -12.28 4.78 4.63
CA GLU A 46 -13.64 4.85 5.19
C GLU A 46 -13.75 5.87 6.33
N GLN A 47 -12.76 5.91 7.21
CA GLN A 47 -12.70 6.88 8.31
C GLN A 47 -12.32 8.30 7.84
N LEU A 48 -11.64 8.44 6.71
CA LEU A 48 -11.20 9.72 6.15
C LEU A 48 -12.28 10.41 5.31
N PHE A 49 -13.21 9.66 4.70
CA PHE A 49 -14.28 10.21 3.85
C PHE A 49 -15.08 11.36 4.49
N PRO A 50 -15.52 11.29 5.77
CA PRO A 50 -16.22 12.38 6.43
C PRO A 50 -15.44 13.72 6.45
N PHE A 51 -14.11 13.66 6.34
CA PHE A 51 -13.24 14.84 6.38
C PHE A 51 -12.84 15.33 4.98
N MET A 52 -13.15 14.56 3.92
CA MET A 52 -12.91 14.95 2.54
C MET A 52 -14.04 15.87 2.06
N LYS A 53 -13.95 17.16 2.40
CA LYS A 53 -14.97 18.19 2.11
C LYS A 53 -15.46 18.23 0.65
N ASN A 54 -14.67 17.73 -0.30
CA ASN A 54 -14.97 17.78 -1.73
C ASN A 54 -15.36 16.42 -2.34
N TYR A 55 -15.47 15.36 -1.54
CA TYR A 55 -15.93 14.07 -2.05
C TYR A 55 -17.45 14.09 -2.21
N LYS A 56 -17.93 13.98 -3.45
CA LYS A 56 -19.35 14.16 -3.82
C LYS A 56 -20.12 12.84 -4.07
N TYR A 57 -19.43 11.71 -3.97
CA TYR A 57 -19.98 10.41 -4.33
C TYR A 57 -20.35 9.60 -3.09
N ASN A 58 -21.04 8.49 -3.28
CA ASN A 58 -21.35 7.59 -2.17
C ASN A 58 -20.09 6.82 -1.77
N HIS A 59 -19.62 7.02 -0.54
CA HIS A 59 -18.43 6.34 -0.02
C HIS A 59 -18.54 4.81 -0.04
N ARG A 60 -19.76 4.24 -0.01
CA ARG A 60 -19.97 2.78 -0.12
C ARG A 60 -19.64 2.23 -1.51
N ASN A 61 -19.67 3.09 -2.52
CA ASN A 61 -19.34 2.74 -3.90
C ASN A 61 -17.84 2.86 -4.19
N PHE A 62 -17.07 3.42 -3.26
CA PHE A 62 -15.64 3.55 -3.39
C PHE A 62 -14.90 2.21 -3.15
N ARG A 63 -13.88 1.94 -3.97
CA ARG A 63 -12.94 0.84 -3.80
C ARG A 63 -11.52 1.39 -3.86
N PHE A 64 -10.79 1.19 -2.78
CA PHE A 64 -9.40 1.58 -2.67
C PHE A 64 -8.50 0.69 -3.55
N ILE A 65 -7.54 1.31 -4.25
CA ILE A 65 -6.53 0.65 -5.08
C ILE A 65 -5.13 0.94 -4.50
N GLY A 66 -4.72 2.21 -4.42
CA GLY A 66 -3.42 2.65 -3.91
C GLY A 66 -2.50 3.24 -4.98
N ASP A 67 -1.42 2.55 -5.37
CA ASP A 67 -0.59 2.98 -6.50
C ASP A 67 -1.10 2.33 -7.79
N PRO A 68 -1.23 3.06 -8.92
CA PRO A 68 -0.90 4.48 -9.13
C PRO A 68 -2.01 5.51 -8.91
N ILE A 69 -3.20 5.06 -8.50
CA ILE A 69 -4.39 5.88 -8.24
C ILE A 69 -5.04 5.41 -6.93
N ASP A 70 -5.50 6.35 -6.11
CA ASP A 70 -6.05 6.00 -4.79
C ASP A 70 -7.25 5.04 -4.87
N GLY A 71 -8.15 5.20 -5.84
CA GLY A 71 -9.27 4.26 -6.02
C GLY A 71 -10.27 4.58 -7.12
N LEU A 72 -11.35 3.80 -7.12
CA LEU A 72 -12.49 3.89 -8.04
C LEU A 72 -13.80 4.06 -7.29
N SER A 73 -14.71 4.88 -7.81
CA SER A 73 -16.11 4.95 -7.36
C SER A 73 -17.01 4.32 -8.40
N PHE A 74 -17.77 3.29 -8.03
CA PHE A 74 -18.73 2.61 -8.92
C PHE A 74 -20.12 3.20 -8.73
N GLU A 75 -20.39 4.32 -9.40
CA GLU A 75 -21.70 4.95 -9.38
C GLU A 75 -22.66 4.27 -10.36
N GLU A 76 -23.96 4.58 -10.26
CA GLU A 76 -25.00 3.98 -11.09
C GLU A 76 -24.78 4.20 -12.60
N ASP A 77 -24.25 5.36 -12.98
CA ASP A 77 -24.09 5.79 -14.38
C ASP A 77 -22.64 5.81 -14.88
N ARG A 78 -21.66 5.66 -13.99
CA ARG A 78 -20.23 5.82 -14.34
C ARG A 78 -19.28 5.21 -13.32
N ILE A 79 -18.08 4.88 -13.80
CA ILE A 79 -16.94 4.55 -12.93
C ILE A 79 -16.02 5.78 -12.85
N VAL A 80 -15.79 6.28 -11.64
CA VAL A 80 -14.98 7.48 -11.39
C VAL A 80 -13.61 7.09 -10.85
N PHE A 81 -12.56 7.49 -11.56
CA PHE A 81 -11.18 7.36 -11.09
C PHE A 81 -10.84 8.52 -10.16
N LEU A 82 -10.33 8.19 -8.98
CA LEU A 82 -10.11 9.16 -7.90
C LEU A 82 -8.66 9.15 -7.43
N GLU A 83 -8.15 10.35 -7.23
CA GLU A 83 -6.87 10.63 -6.59
C GLU A 83 -7.10 11.78 -5.61
N PHE A 84 -6.82 11.54 -4.33
CA PHE A 84 -6.97 12.49 -3.26
C PHE A 84 -5.66 13.23 -3.05
N LYS A 85 -5.72 14.57 -3.09
CA LYS A 85 -4.59 15.43 -2.79
C LYS A 85 -4.93 16.31 -1.60
N THR A 86 -3.96 16.49 -0.71
CA THR A 86 -4.05 17.42 0.40
C THR A 86 -3.21 18.67 0.10
N GLY A 87 -3.73 19.84 0.46
CA GLY A 87 -3.04 21.12 0.31
C GLY A 87 -2.63 21.45 -1.14
N LYS A 88 -1.33 21.70 -1.35
CA LYS A 88 -0.75 22.08 -2.66
C LYS A 88 -0.22 20.88 -3.46
N SER A 89 -0.51 19.66 -3.04
CA SER A 89 0.00 18.46 -3.70
C SER A 89 -0.55 18.33 -5.13
N LYS A 90 0.34 18.02 -6.08
CA LYS A 90 0.01 17.89 -7.51
C LYS A 90 0.04 16.42 -7.92
N LEU A 91 -0.63 16.10 -9.02
CA LEU A 91 -0.54 14.78 -9.66
C LEU A 91 0.92 14.49 -10.06
N SER A 92 1.36 13.26 -9.78
CA SER A 92 2.64 12.75 -10.30
C SER A 92 2.59 12.61 -11.82
N GLN A 93 3.75 12.46 -12.48
CA GLN A 93 3.75 12.26 -13.95
C GLN A 93 3.00 10.99 -14.37
N LYS A 94 3.10 9.91 -13.57
CA LYS A 94 2.35 8.66 -13.77
C LYS A 94 0.85 8.91 -13.67
N GLN A 95 0.41 9.64 -12.65
CA GLN A 95 -1.00 10.00 -12.44
C GLN A 95 -1.55 10.91 -13.53
N LYS A 96 -0.76 11.89 -14.00
CA LYS A 96 -1.13 12.75 -15.13
C LYS A 96 -1.34 11.95 -16.41
N LYS A 97 -0.44 11.01 -16.69
CA LYS A 97 -0.57 10.12 -17.85
C LYS A 97 -1.84 9.27 -17.78
N ILE A 98 -2.17 8.73 -16.60
CA ILE A 98 -3.42 7.98 -16.39
C ILE A 98 -4.64 8.87 -16.60
N LYS A 99 -4.64 10.08 -16.02
CA LYS A 99 -5.69 11.07 -16.25
C LYS A 99 -5.89 11.35 -17.74
N GLU A 100 -4.80 11.56 -18.48
CA GLU A 100 -4.86 11.79 -19.93
C GLU A 100 -5.46 10.59 -20.70
N LEU A 101 -5.10 9.36 -20.33
CA LEU A 101 -5.69 8.15 -20.93
C LEU A 101 -7.20 8.09 -20.68
N ILE A 102 -7.65 8.43 -19.47
CA ILE A 102 -9.07 8.48 -19.10
C ILE A 102 -9.81 9.56 -19.89
N GLU A 103 -9.27 10.78 -19.95
CA GLU A 103 -9.85 11.90 -20.69
C GLU A 103 -9.95 11.61 -22.19
N LYS A 104 -8.97 10.88 -22.74
CA LYS A 104 -8.96 10.40 -24.13
C LYS A 104 -9.80 9.13 -24.35
N LYS A 105 -10.58 8.68 -23.35
CA LYS A 105 -11.40 7.46 -23.38
C LYS A 105 -10.62 6.18 -23.75
N LYS A 106 -9.34 6.12 -23.43
CA LYS A 106 -8.46 4.95 -23.63
C LYS A 106 -8.57 3.98 -22.45
N ILE A 107 -9.80 3.53 -22.17
CA ILE A 107 -10.14 2.60 -21.10
C ILE A 107 -10.79 1.39 -21.75
N GLU A 108 -10.37 0.18 -21.37
CA GLU A 108 -10.86 -1.08 -21.92
C GLU A 108 -11.32 -2.01 -20.81
N TRP A 109 -12.42 -2.73 -21.04
CA TRP A 109 -12.85 -3.85 -20.23
C TRP A 109 -12.38 -5.16 -20.87
N LYS A 110 -11.61 -5.96 -20.13
CA LYS A 110 -11.13 -7.27 -20.60
C LYS A 110 -11.38 -8.33 -19.54
N GLU A 111 -12.15 -9.35 -19.91
CA GLU A 111 -12.34 -10.55 -19.10
C GLU A 111 -11.20 -11.54 -19.39
N VAL A 112 -10.51 -11.98 -18.34
CA VAL A 112 -9.46 -13.01 -18.44
C VAL A 112 -9.93 -14.20 -17.60
N LYS A 113 -10.10 -15.36 -18.25
CA LYS A 113 -10.42 -16.63 -17.61
C LYS A 113 -9.17 -17.49 -17.60
N ASP A 114 -8.85 -18.03 -16.44
CA ASP A 114 -7.90 -19.12 -16.29
C ASP A 114 -8.73 -20.40 -16.11
N ASN A 115 -8.37 -21.48 -16.83
CA ASN A 115 -9.10 -22.75 -16.77
C ASN A 115 -8.65 -23.62 -15.61
#